data_AF-A0A1H8QLG2-F1
#
_entry.id   AF-A0A1H8QLG2-F1
#
_cell.length_a   1.000
_cell.length_b   1.000
_cell.length_c   1.000
_cell.angle_alpha   90.00
_cell.angle_beta   90.00
_cell.angle_gamma   90.00
#
_symmetry.space_group_name_H-M   'P 1'
#
loop_
_entity.id
_entity.type
_entity.pdbx_description
1 polymer ?
#
loop_
_entity_poly.entity_id
_entity_poly.type
_entity_poly.pdbx_seq_one_letter_code
_entity_poly.pdbx_strand_id
1 'polypeptide(L)'
;MAATNLTELKQPKAAESLIPQVHVGFFDLQSFELMLRIAKGFASSTLVPKEYQNNPSNCMIALNLAQRIGGDPLMVMQNLVVVYGKPTWSSQYLIATANMCGRFSAIRFEFFGEKNTDGWGCRAWTIEHATGEKLVGSDVTIGIAKKEGWFAKNGSKWQSIPQQMLMYRSGAWWVRAYAPELSMGLMTADEASDVFEAQKSSDGSYSVDIDSIKGSVDKSTGEITDQPKQISQDKPDIKPEEIQSKGSFVPSPEEQEAIRQREIAEAEAYSGRQEETPPPEKKKKPESEQLVIE
;
A
#
# COMPACT_ATOMS: atom_id res chain seq x y z
N MET A 1 51.49 10.76 -11.79
CA MET A 1 50.78 12.06 -11.87
C MET A 1 49.92 12.04 -13.11
N ALA A 2 48.60 11.91 -12.96
CA ALA A 2 47.68 11.95 -14.10
C ALA A 2 47.60 13.40 -14.61
N ALA A 3 47.91 13.61 -15.89
CA ALA A 3 47.86 14.91 -16.52
C ALA A 3 46.39 15.30 -16.73
N THR A 4 45.90 16.23 -15.93
CA THR A 4 44.57 16.83 -16.09
C THR A 4 44.57 17.68 -17.36
N ASN A 5 43.73 17.33 -18.34
CA ASN A 5 43.65 18.06 -19.60
C ASN A 5 43.03 19.45 -19.37
N LEU A 6 43.71 20.51 -19.83
CA LEU A 6 43.27 21.92 -19.77
C LEU A 6 41.86 22.17 -20.37
N THR A 7 41.40 21.26 -21.22
CA THR A 7 40.06 21.28 -21.83
C THR A 7 38.95 20.99 -20.81
N GLU A 8 39.20 20.16 -19.78
CA GLU A 8 38.21 19.82 -18.74
C GLU A 8 37.99 20.96 -17.73
N LEU A 9 38.96 21.88 -17.60
CA LEU A 9 38.86 23.06 -16.73
C LEU A 9 38.10 24.23 -17.36
N LYS A 10 37.90 24.23 -18.69
CA LYS A 10 37.25 25.32 -19.43
C LYS A 10 35.74 25.13 -19.61
N GLN A 11 35.23 23.94 -19.40
CA GLN A 11 33.79 23.72 -19.31
C GLN A 11 33.41 23.84 -17.84
N PRO A 12 32.62 24.85 -17.44
CA PRO A 12 32.00 24.77 -16.12
C PRO A 12 31.12 23.53 -16.14
N LYS A 13 31.56 22.44 -15.51
CA LYS A 13 30.66 21.36 -15.12
C LYS A 13 29.49 22.07 -14.44
N ALA A 14 28.30 21.99 -15.04
CA ALA A 14 27.13 22.69 -14.56
C ALA A 14 27.03 22.44 -13.05
N ALA A 15 26.84 23.48 -12.25
CA ALA A 15 26.86 23.39 -10.79
C ALA A 15 25.90 22.28 -10.28
N GLU A 16 24.85 21.95 -11.05
CA GLU A 16 23.95 20.81 -10.82
C GLU A 16 24.63 19.44 -10.79
N SER A 17 25.73 19.22 -11.53
CA SER A 17 26.48 17.96 -11.53
C SER A 17 27.29 17.72 -10.24
N LEU A 18 27.47 18.76 -9.42
CA LEU A 18 28.14 18.69 -8.11
C LEU A 18 27.14 18.52 -6.96
N ILE A 19 25.84 18.61 -7.23
CA ILE A 19 24.79 18.42 -6.23
C ILE A 19 24.51 16.91 -6.11
N PRO A 20 24.61 16.31 -4.91
CA PRO A 20 24.29 14.90 -4.72
C PRO A 20 22.83 14.64 -5.11
N GLN A 21 22.60 13.59 -5.91
CA GLN A 21 21.27 13.19 -6.34
C GLN A 21 20.49 12.62 -5.15
N VAL A 22 19.60 13.43 -4.57
CA VAL A 22 18.74 13.01 -3.46
C VAL A 22 17.54 12.26 -4.02
N HIS A 23 17.39 11.01 -3.59
CA HIS A 23 16.24 10.19 -3.94
C HIS A 23 15.14 10.36 -2.89
N VAL A 24 13.89 10.22 -3.31
CA VAL A 24 12.73 10.22 -2.40
C VAL A 24 12.84 9.00 -1.46
N GLY A 25 12.61 9.20 -0.16
CA GLY A 25 12.74 8.14 0.84
C GLY A 25 12.35 8.58 2.25
N PHE A 26 12.09 7.60 3.14
CA PHE A 26 11.66 7.84 4.52
C PHE A 26 12.81 7.85 5.54
N PHE A 27 13.90 7.14 5.25
CA PHE A 27 14.89 6.77 6.26
C PHE A 27 16.13 7.68 6.28
N ASP A 28 16.18 8.67 5.40
CA ASP A 28 17.23 9.70 5.36
C ASP A 28 16.59 11.08 5.46
N LEU A 29 17.26 12.00 6.17
CA LEU A 29 16.74 13.34 6.42
C LEU A 29 16.50 14.12 5.12
N GLN A 30 17.47 14.10 4.20
CA GLN A 30 17.37 14.85 2.95
C GLN A 30 16.27 14.25 2.06
N SER A 31 16.20 12.93 2.01
CA SER A 31 15.15 12.19 1.30
C SER A 31 13.75 12.48 1.86
N PHE A 32 13.62 12.56 3.18
CA PHE A 32 12.35 12.81 3.86
C PHE A 32 11.87 14.24 3.63
N GLU A 33 12.76 15.23 3.71
CA GLU A 33 12.42 16.63 3.40
C GLU A 33 11.99 16.82 1.94
N LEU A 34 12.69 16.17 1.01
CA LEU A 34 12.31 16.15 -0.41
C LEU A 34 10.92 15.53 -0.59
N MET A 35 10.67 14.38 0.04
CA MET A 35 9.38 13.72 -0.01
C MET A 35 8.26 14.61 0.54
N LEU A 36 8.49 15.27 1.68
CA LEU A 36 7.54 16.19 2.28
C LEU A 36 7.26 17.40 1.36
N ARG A 37 8.27 17.91 0.66
CA ARG A 37 8.10 19.01 -0.31
C ARG A 37 7.25 18.58 -1.50
N ILE A 38 7.52 17.39 -2.05
CA ILE A 38 6.71 16.81 -3.13
C ILE A 38 5.28 16.57 -2.65
N ALA A 39 5.12 15.99 -1.45
CA ALA A 39 3.82 15.73 -0.83
C ALA A 39 2.98 17.00 -0.63
N LYS A 40 3.61 18.11 -0.22
CA LYS A 40 2.96 19.43 -0.14
C LYS A 40 2.48 19.92 -1.50
N GLY A 41 3.28 19.72 -2.56
CA GLY A 41 2.87 20.05 -3.94
C GLY A 41 1.65 19.26 -4.40
N PHE A 42 1.60 17.95 -4.12
CA PHE A 42 0.42 17.14 -4.40
C PHE A 42 -0.79 17.58 -3.56
N ALA A 43 -0.59 17.83 -2.26
CA ALA A 43 -1.68 18.23 -1.36
C ALA A 43 -2.32 19.58 -1.72
N SER A 44 -1.62 20.46 -2.43
CA SER A 44 -2.17 21.72 -2.95
C SER A 44 -2.91 21.58 -4.29
N SER A 45 -2.81 20.43 -4.95
CA SER A 45 -3.40 20.21 -6.28
C SER A 45 -4.87 19.82 -6.18
N THR A 46 -5.72 20.39 -7.03
CA THR A 46 -7.11 19.94 -7.16
C THR A 46 -7.25 18.66 -8.00
N LEU A 47 -6.16 18.21 -8.64
CA LEU A 47 -6.14 16.97 -9.41
C LEU A 47 -5.99 15.72 -8.53
N VAL A 48 -5.54 15.85 -7.27
CA VAL A 48 -5.51 14.70 -6.35
C VAL A 48 -6.88 14.51 -5.70
N PRO A 49 -7.25 13.26 -5.32
CA PRO A 49 -8.50 13.03 -4.61
C PRO A 49 -8.61 13.81 -3.31
N LYS A 50 -9.85 14.06 -2.85
CA LYS A 50 -10.15 14.93 -1.70
C LYS A 50 -9.42 14.51 -0.43
N GLU A 51 -9.17 13.20 -0.25
CA GLU A 51 -8.47 12.60 0.89
C GLU A 51 -6.99 13.01 0.99
N TYR A 52 -6.41 13.48 -0.12
CA TYR A 52 -5.02 13.93 -0.23
C TYR A 52 -4.91 15.46 -0.24
N GLN A 53 -6.00 16.17 -0.55
CA GLN A 53 -6.02 17.63 -0.56
C GLN A 53 -5.86 18.19 0.85
N ASN A 54 -4.99 19.19 1.00
CA ASN A 54 -4.60 19.75 2.30
C ASN A 54 -4.09 18.70 3.31
N ASN A 55 -3.68 17.52 2.85
CA ASN A 55 -3.17 16.44 3.68
C ASN A 55 -1.82 15.91 3.18
N PRO A 56 -0.71 16.64 3.44
CA PRO A 56 0.62 16.21 3.04
C PRO A 56 1.03 14.84 3.61
N SER A 57 0.51 14.47 4.78
CA SER A 57 0.80 13.17 5.41
C SER A 57 0.25 12.01 4.57
N ASN A 58 -1.00 12.11 4.11
CA ASN A 58 -1.58 11.11 3.20
C ASN A 58 -0.83 11.04 1.87
N CYS A 59 -0.45 12.19 1.30
CA CYS A 59 0.37 12.24 0.09
C CYS A 59 1.72 11.53 0.28
N MET A 60 2.34 11.71 1.45
CA MET A 60 3.63 11.09 1.78
C MET A 60 3.54 9.56 1.85
N ILE A 61 2.46 9.03 2.44
CA ILE A 61 2.20 7.58 2.46
C ILE A 61 1.97 7.05 1.04
N ALA A 62 1.17 7.74 0.23
CA ALA A 62 0.95 7.35 -1.16
C ALA A 62 2.24 7.40 -2.00
N LEU A 63 3.12 8.40 -1.78
CA LEU A 63 4.44 8.47 -2.41
C LEU A 63 5.34 7.29 -2.02
N ASN A 64 5.34 6.90 -0.74
CA ASN A 64 6.06 5.70 -0.32
C ASN A 64 5.54 4.44 -1.01
N LEU A 65 4.23 4.31 -1.08
CA LEU A 65 3.56 3.17 -1.70
C LEU A 65 3.87 3.10 -3.19
N ALA A 66 3.81 4.23 -3.89
CA ALA A 66 4.18 4.37 -5.29
C ALA A 66 5.63 3.97 -5.54
N GLN A 67 6.55 4.41 -4.68
CA GLN A 67 7.96 4.01 -4.77
C GLN A 67 8.16 2.50 -4.58
N ARG A 68 7.41 1.86 -3.67
CA ARG A 68 7.50 0.40 -3.42
C ARG A 68 7.02 -0.45 -4.59
N ILE A 69 5.95 -0.02 -5.27
CA ILE A 69 5.42 -0.75 -6.44
C ILE A 69 6.10 -0.33 -7.76
N GLY A 70 6.97 0.69 -7.73
CA GLY A 70 7.53 1.29 -8.94
C GLY A 70 6.47 1.98 -9.82
N GLY A 71 5.42 2.51 -9.20
CA GLY A 71 4.26 3.11 -9.86
C GLY A 71 4.30 4.64 -9.85
N ASP A 72 3.53 5.25 -10.74
CA ASP A 72 3.35 6.70 -10.76
C ASP A 72 2.57 7.18 -9.52
N PRO A 73 3.04 8.22 -8.79
CA PRO A 73 2.38 8.71 -7.59
C PRO A 73 0.94 9.17 -7.79
N LEU A 74 0.64 9.84 -8.90
CA LEU A 74 -0.71 10.32 -9.17
C LEU A 74 -1.64 9.13 -9.45
N MET A 75 -1.18 8.16 -10.23
CA MET A 75 -1.95 6.93 -10.46
C MET A 75 -2.25 6.16 -9.18
N VAL A 76 -1.28 6.09 -8.25
CA VAL A 76 -1.50 5.46 -6.94
C VAL A 76 -2.52 6.23 -6.12
N MET A 77 -2.38 7.55 -6.00
CA MET A 77 -3.33 8.36 -5.23
C MET A 77 -4.76 8.22 -5.76
N GLN A 78 -4.94 8.18 -7.07
CA GLN A 78 -6.26 8.03 -7.70
C GLN A 78 -6.91 6.66 -7.46
N ASN A 79 -6.12 5.61 -7.25
CA ASN A 79 -6.61 4.23 -7.16
C ASN A 79 -6.52 3.62 -5.77
N LEU A 80 -5.86 4.30 -4.84
CA LEU A 80 -5.81 3.93 -3.43
C LEU A 80 -7.04 4.49 -2.73
N VAL A 81 -8.02 3.61 -2.54
CA VAL A 81 -9.32 3.93 -1.94
C VAL A 81 -9.24 3.68 -0.43
N VAL A 82 -9.70 4.64 0.36
CA VAL A 82 -9.77 4.48 1.82
C VAL A 82 -11.13 3.89 2.18
N VAL A 83 -11.14 2.68 2.72
CA VAL A 83 -12.35 2.00 3.20
C VAL A 83 -12.21 1.82 4.71
N TYR A 84 -13.08 2.48 5.49
CA TYR A 84 -13.05 2.49 6.97
C TYR A 84 -11.67 2.84 7.55
N GLY A 85 -11.00 3.85 6.99
CA GLY A 85 -9.68 4.29 7.45
C GLY A 85 -8.52 3.37 7.06
N LYS A 86 -8.77 2.29 6.30
CA LYS A 86 -7.72 1.40 5.79
C LYS A 86 -7.50 1.64 4.29
N PRO A 87 -6.24 1.69 3.83
CA PRO A 87 -5.94 1.79 2.41
C PRO A 87 -6.30 0.47 1.70
N THR A 88 -6.95 0.58 0.55
CA THR A 88 -7.37 -0.55 -0.29
C THR A 88 -7.16 -0.19 -1.75
N TRP A 89 -6.98 -1.19 -2.61
CA TRP A 89 -6.83 -0.95 -4.04
C TRP A 89 -8.19 -0.94 -4.75
N SER A 90 -8.34 -0.14 -5.79
CA SER A 90 -9.40 -0.41 -6.75
C SER A 90 -9.13 -1.75 -7.46
N SER A 91 -10.17 -2.59 -7.63
CA SER A 91 -10.03 -3.85 -8.39
C SER A 91 -9.53 -3.61 -9.82
N GLN A 92 -9.97 -2.52 -10.45
CA GLN A 92 -9.52 -2.15 -11.80
C GLN A 92 -8.02 -1.87 -11.84
N TYR A 93 -7.51 -1.13 -10.85
CA TYR A 93 -6.09 -0.81 -10.77
C TYR A 93 -5.26 -2.05 -10.60
N LEU A 94 -5.67 -2.97 -9.71
CA LEU A 94 -4.94 -4.20 -9.47
C LEU A 94 -4.90 -5.11 -10.72
N ILE A 95 -6.00 -5.16 -11.47
CA ILE A 95 -6.03 -5.87 -12.77
C ILE A 95 -5.15 -5.16 -13.80
N ALA A 96 -5.15 -3.82 -13.83
CA ALA A 96 -4.34 -3.04 -14.76
C ALA A 96 -2.84 -3.19 -14.48
N THR A 97 -2.41 -3.15 -13.21
CA THR A 97 -1.01 -3.35 -12.84
C THR A 97 -0.53 -4.75 -13.20
N ALA A 98 -1.36 -5.78 -13.01
CA ALA A 98 -1.06 -7.13 -13.46
C ALA A 98 -0.92 -7.22 -14.99
N ASN A 99 -1.74 -6.50 -15.74
CA ASN A 99 -1.64 -6.47 -17.20
C ASN A 99 -0.39 -5.71 -17.70
N MET A 100 0.10 -4.74 -16.92
CA MET A 100 1.24 -3.90 -17.26
C MET A 100 2.59 -4.42 -16.71
N CYS A 101 2.58 -5.42 -15.82
CA CYS A 101 3.79 -5.89 -15.15
C CYS A 101 4.80 -6.61 -16.08
N GLY A 102 4.39 -6.95 -17.31
CA GLY A 102 5.25 -7.60 -18.31
C GLY A 102 5.55 -9.09 -18.03
N ARG A 103 5.14 -9.63 -16.88
CA ARG A 103 5.30 -11.05 -16.54
C ARG A 103 4.21 -11.94 -17.16
N PHE A 104 3.01 -11.40 -17.34
CA PHE A 104 1.84 -12.12 -17.83
C PHE A 104 1.20 -11.44 -19.03
N SER A 105 0.52 -12.22 -19.86
CA SER A 105 -0.46 -11.68 -20.80
C SER A 105 -1.59 -10.97 -20.04
N ALA A 106 -2.30 -10.06 -20.71
CA ALA A 106 -3.47 -9.42 -20.12
C ALA A 106 -4.47 -10.45 -19.57
N ILE A 107 -4.99 -10.20 -18.36
CA ILE A 107 -6.02 -10.99 -17.70
C ILE A 107 -7.24 -11.08 -18.61
N ARG A 108 -7.68 -12.32 -18.84
CA ARG A 108 -8.90 -12.67 -19.56
C ARG A 108 -9.88 -13.33 -18.63
N PHE A 109 -11.16 -13.17 -18.95
CA PHE A 109 -12.27 -13.68 -18.16
C PHE A 109 -13.03 -14.70 -18.98
N GLU A 110 -13.26 -15.86 -18.40
CA GLU A 110 -14.07 -16.93 -18.97
C GLU A 110 -15.30 -17.11 -18.08
N PHE A 111 -16.48 -16.89 -18.65
CA PHE A 111 -17.75 -17.07 -17.96
C PHE A 111 -18.26 -18.49 -18.21
N PHE A 112 -18.87 -19.07 -17.19
CA PHE A 112 -19.47 -20.40 -17.26
C PHE A 112 -20.78 -20.45 -16.46
N GLY A 113 -21.58 -21.47 -16.73
CA GLY A 113 -22.92 -21.62 -16.15
C GLY A 113 -23.98 -20.71 -16.79
N GLU A 114 -25.23 -20.89 -16.37
CA GLU A 114 -26.37 -20.12 -16.90
C GLU A 114 -26.51 -18.77 -16.21
N LYS A 115 -26.61 -17.68 -16.98
CA LYS A 115 -26.66 -16.32 -16.46
C LYS A 115 -27.75 -16.14 -15.39
N ASN A 116 -27.41 -15.43 -14.30
CA ASN A 116 -28.27 -15.16 -13.15
C ASN A 116 -28.66 -16.40 -12.30
N THR A 117 -28.09 -17.57 -12.56
CA THR A 117 -28.21 -18.74 -11.67
C THR A 117 -27.07 -18.78 -10.65
N ASP A 118 -27.20 -19.58 -9.60
CA ASP A 118 -26.14 -19.76 -8.59
C ASP A 118 -24.88 -20.42 -9.19
N GLY A 119 -25.06 -21.19 -10.26
CA GLY A 119 -23.98 -21.79 -11.04
C GLY A 119 -23.31 -20.83 -12.02
N TRP A 120 -23.84 -19.62 -12.21
CA TRP A 120 -23.17 -18.61 -13.04
C TRP A 120 -21.88 -18.15 -12.37
N GLY A 121 -20.79 -18.19 -13.11
CA GLY A 121 -19.50 -17.78 -12.59
C GLY A 121 -18.56 -17.24 -13.65
N CYS A 122 -17.42 -16.79 -13.16
CA CYS A 122 -16.30 -16.28 -13.92
C CYS A 122 -15.01 -16.85 -13.34
N ARG A 123 -14.05 -17.11 -14.23
CA ARG A 123 -12.66 -17.38 -13.87
C ARG A 123 -11.75 -16.45 -14.64
N ALA A 124 -10.74 -15.94 -13.94
CA ALA A 124 -9.67 -15.17 -14.55
C ALA A 124 -8.54 -16.10 -14.97
N TRP A 125 -7.93 -15.85 -16.12
CA TRP A 125 -6.75 -16.57 -16.56
C TRP A 125 -5.77 -15.66 -17.31
N THR A 126 -4.50 -16.02 -17.28
CA THR A 126 -3.42 -15.40 -18.05
C THR A 126 -2.48 -16.46 -18.59
N ILE A 127 -1.54 -16.04 -19.44
CA ILE A 127 -0.38 -16.84 -19.87
C ILE A 127 0.87 -16.17 -19.30
N GLU A 128 1.68 -16.90 -18.55
CA GLU A 128 2.98 -16.39 -18.09
C GLU A 128 3.99 -16.39 -19.24
N HIS A 129 4.64 -15.25 -19.49
CA HIS A 129 5.54 -15.11 -20.64
C HIS A 129 6.81 -15.96 -20.53
N ALA A 130 7.30 -16.20 -19.32
CA ALA A 130 8.53 -16.96 -19.09
C ALA A 130 8.36 -18.47 -19.35
N THR A 131 7.23 -19.04 -18.93
CA THR A 131 6.96 -20.48 -18.98
C THR A 131 6.01 -20.86 -20.11
N GLY A 132 5.21 -19.92 -20.62
CA GLY A 132 4.10 -20.21 -21.53
C GLY A 132 2.92 -20.90 -20.84
N GLU A 133 2.94 -21.04 -19.51
CA GLU A 133 1.90 -21.72 -18.75
C GLU A 133 0.63 -20.88 -18.65
N LYS A 134 -0.53 -21.54 -18.81
CA LYS A 134 -1.82 -20.91 -18.58
C LYS A 134 -2.16 -20.95 -17.09
N LEU A 135 -2.06 -19.81 -16.42
CA LEU A 135 -2.40 -19.66 -15.01
C LEU A 135 -3.89 -19.37 -14.86
N VAL A 136 -4.63 -20.30 -14.27
CA VAL A 136 -6.08 -20.20 -14.07
C VAL A 136 -6.37 -19.87 -12.61
N GLY A 137 -7.16 -18.84 -12.37
CA GLY A 137 -7.59 -18.41 -11.03
C GLY A 137 -8.77 -19.21 -10.52
N SER A 138 -9.12 -18.97 -9.25
CA SER A 138 -10.27 -19.58 -8.62
C SER A 138 -11.58 -19.20 -9.30
N ASP A 139 -12.52 -20.14 -9.29
CA ASP A 139 -13.87 -19.93 -9.79
C ASP A 139 -14.67 -19.06 -8.84
N VAL A 140 -15.15 -17.93 -9.34
CA VAL A 140 -16.05 -17.04 -8.59
C VAL A 140 -17.45 -17.21 -9.16
N THR A 141 -18.41 -17.60 -8.33
CA THR A 141 -19.80 -17.82 -8.74
C THR A 141 -20.76 -16.92 -7.97
N ILE A 142 -21.96 -16.73 -8.54
CA ILE A 142 -23.08 -16.08 -7.85
C ILE A 142 -23.44 -16.85 -6.57
N GLY A 143 -23.33 -18.18 -6.59
CA GLY A 143 -23.53 -19.01 -5.40
C GLY A 143 -22.54 -18.69 -4.26
N ILE A 144 -21.25 -18.53 -4.57
CA ILE A 144 -20.24 -18.06 -3.59
C ILE A 144 -20.62 -16.66 -3.11
N ALA A 145 -20.95 -15.77 -4.03
CA ALA A 145 -21.28 -14.39 -3.70
C ALA A 145 -22.53 -14.24 -2.82
N LYS A 146 -23.50 -15.15 -2.92
CA LYS A 146 -24.65 -15.23 -2.00
C LYS A 146 -24.25 -15.78 -0.63
N LYS A 147 -23.43 -16.84 -0.59
CA LYS A 147 -22.93 -17.45 0.67
C LYS A 147 -22.06 -16.50 1.48
N GLU A 148 -21.21 -15.74 0.79
CA GLU A 148 -20.34 -14.71 1.38
C GLU A 148 -21.10 -13.38 1.63
N GLY A 149 -22.37 -13.29 1.27
CA GLY A 149 -23.22 -12.14 1.55
C GLY A 149 -23.03 -10.92 0.63
N TRP A 150 -22.19 -10.97 -0.41
CA TRP A 150 -21.96 -9.86 -1.35
C TRP A 150 -23.25 -9.40 -2.06
N PHE A 151 -24.14 -10.36 -2.38
CA PHE A 151 -25.44 -10.10 -3.02
C PHE A 151 -26.54 -9.69 -2.06
N ALA A 152 -26.47 -10.09 -0.78
CA ALA A 152 -27.57 -9.94 0.16
C ALA A 152 -27.59 -8.59 0.87
N LYS A 153 -26.53 -7.78 0.74
CA LYS A 153 -26.47 -6.44 1.34
C LYS A 153 -27.49 -5.50 0.70
N ASN A 154 -28.27 -4.81 1.54
CA ASN A 154 -29.23 -3.79 1.09
C ASN A 154 -28.47 -2.64 0.42
N GLY A 155 -28.83 -2.31 -0.82
CA GLY A 155 -28.10 -1.32 -1.62
C GLY A 155 -26.85 -1.87 -2.34
N SER A 156 -26.63 -3.20 -2.31
CA SER A 156 -25.52 -3.81 -3.05
C SER A 156 -25.65 -3.54 -4.54
N LYS A 157 -24.71 -2.73 -5.05
CA LYS A 157 -24.57 -2.44 -6.48
C LYS A 157 -24.38 -3.73 -7.30
N TRP A 158 -23.88 -4.81 -6.67
CA TRP A 158 -23.65 -6.08 -7.35
C TRP A 158 -24.91 -6.78 -7.84
N GLN A 159 -26.09 -6.47 -7.28
CA GLN A 159 -27.36 -6.98 -7.80
C GLN A 159 -27.67 -6.44 -9.20
N SER A 160 -27.32 -5.17 -9.48
CA SER A 160 -27.57 -4.54 -10.78
C SER A 160 -26.44 -4.78 -11.79
N ILE A 161 -25.21 -5.06 -11.33
CA ILE A 161 -24.04 -5.32 -12.17
C ILE A 161 -23.29 -6.62 -11.78
N PRO A 162 -23.96 -7.79 -11.79
CA PRO A 162 -23.37 -9.05 -11.31
C PRO A 162 -22.18 -9.51 -12.16
N GLN A 163 -22.19 -9.24 -13.46
CA GLN A 163 -21.07 -9.58 -14.34
C GLN A 163 -19.79 -8.82 -13.96
N GLN A 164 -19.93 -7.54 -13.60
CA GLN A 164 -18.79 -6.70 -13.22
C GLN A 164 -18.18 -7.15 -11.89
N MET A 165 -19.03 -7.50 -10.93
CA MET A 165 -18.62 -8.10 -9.67
C MET A 165 -17.78 -9.37 -9.92
N LEU A 166 -18.29 -10.28 -10.74
CA LEU A 166 -17.61 -11.54 -11.05
C LEU A 166 -16.23 -11.30 -11.67
N MET A 167 -16.10 -10.35 -12.60
CA MET A 167 -14.80 -10.00 -13.19
C MET A 167 -13.83 -9.40 -12.17
N TYR A 168 -14.28 -8.44 -11.35
CA TYR A 168 -13.41 -7.82 -10.35
C TYR A 168 -12.94 -8.81 -9.30
N ARG A 169 -13.83 -9.67 -8.80
CA ARG A 169 -13.46 -10.72 -7.84
C ARG A 169 -12.49 -11.72 -8.44
N SER A 170 -12.80 -12.23 -9.63
CA SER A 170 -11.94 -13.22 -10.29
C SER A 170 -10.56 -12.63 -10.58
N GLY A 171 -10.51 -11.38 -11.06
CA GLY A 171 -9.26 -10.68 -11.35
C GLY A 171 -8.44 -10.38 -10.10
N ALA A 172 -9.06 -9.82 -9.06
CA ALA A 172 -8.39 -9.51 -7.80
C ALA A 172 -7.85 -10.77 -7.10
N TRP A 173 -8.64 -11.85 -7.07
CA TRP A 173 -8.21 -13.13 -6.50
C TRP A 173 -7.07 -13.76 -7.30
N TRP A 174 -7.12 -13.66 -8.63
CA TRP A 174 -6.04 -14.10 -9.50
C TRP A 174 -4.74 -13.34 -9.20
N VAL A 175 -4.80 -12.00 -9.12
CA VAL A 175 -3.61 -11.18 -8.81
C VAL A 175 -3.06 -11.53 -7.44
N ARG A 176 -3.92 -11.70 -6.43
CA ARG A 176 -3.48 -12.10 -5.09
C ARG A 176 -2.81 -13.46 -5.06
N ALA A 177 -3.25 -14.42 -5.89
CA ALA A 177 -2.70 -15.76 -5.93
C ALA A 177 -1.37 -15.84 -6.69
N TYR A 178 -1.27 -15.17 -7.85
CA TYR A 178 -0.14 -15.35 -8.78
C TYR A 178 0.84 -14.18 -8.84
N ALA A 179 0.42 -12.98 -8.41
CA ALA A 179 1.23 -11.76 -8.38
C ALA A 179 0.97 -10.92 -7.09
N PRO A 180 1.08 -11.52 -5.89
CA PRO A 180 0.77 -10.86 -4.63
C PRO A 180 1.61 -9.59 -4.41
N GLU A 181 2.81 -9.51 -4.97
CA GLU A 181 3.70 -8.35 -4.95
C GLU A 181 3.03 -7.08 -5.51
N LEU A 182 2.11 -7.22 -6.47
CA LEU A 182 1.38 -6.09 -7.05
C LEU A 182 0.30 -5.56 -6.12
N SER A 183 -0.27 -6.43 -5.29
CA SER A 183 -1.25 -6.04 -4.25
C SER A 183 -0.58 -5.51 -3.00
N MET A 184 0.66 -5.93 -2.72
CA MET A 184 1.39 -5.74 -1.46
C MET A 184 0.57 -6.11 -0.22
N GLY A 185 -0.29 -7.11 -0.33
CA GLY A 185 -1.14 -7.57 0.78
C GLY A 185 -2.39 -6.72 1.03
N LEU A 186 -2.61 -5.63 0.28
CA LEU A 186 -3.84 -4.86 0.39
C LEU A 186 -5.00 -5.59 -0.30
N MET A 187 -6.19 -5.49 0.30
CA MET A 187 -7.44 -5.98 -0.29
C MET A 187 -7.98 -4.96 -1.29
N THR A 188 -8.87 -5.40 -2.18
CA THR A 188 -9.58 -4.44 -3.02
C THR A 188 -10.69 -3.75 -2.21
N ALA A 189 -11.04 -2.54 -2.61
CA ALA A 189 -12.04 -1.72 -1.94
C ALA A 189 -13.39 -2.44 -1.83
N ASP A 190 -13.74 -3.21 -2.85
CA ASP A 190 -14.95 -4.01 -2.85
C ASP A 190 -14.90 -5.16 -1.83
N GLU A 191 -13.77 -5.85 -1.67
CA GLU A 191 -13.65 -6.92 -0.67
C GLU A 191 -13.61 -6.35 0.76
N ALA A 192 -12.91 -5.23 0.96
CA ALA A 192 -12.83 -4.59 2.27
C ALA A 192 -14.20 -4.07 2.75
N SER A 193 -15.00 -3.55 1.82
CA SER A 193 -16.39 -3.14 2.08
C SER A 193 -17.28 -4.32 2.45
N ASP A 194 -16.95 -5.54 2.01
CA ASP A 194 -17.73 -6.73 2.32
C ASP A 194 -17.48 -7.26 3.73
N VAL A 195 -16.22 -7.24 4.19
CA VAL A 195 -15.77 -7.87 5.46
C VAL A 195 -16.24 -7.13 6.72
N PHE A 196 -16.20 -5.79 6.75
CA PHE A 196 -16.30 -5.05 8.02
C PHE A 196 -17.72 -4.74 8.52
N GLU A 197 -18.76 -4.89 7.69
CA GLU A 197 -20.15 -4.86 8.20
C GLU A 197 -20.54 -6.14 8.96
N ALA A 198 -19.73 -7.20 8.90
CA ALA A 198 -19.97 -8.45 9.61
C ALA A 198 -19.47 -8.45 11.07
N GLN A 199 -18.83 -7.38 11.55
CA GLN A 199 -18.57 -7.20 12.98
C GLN A 199 -19.81 -6.61 13.65
N LYS A 200 -20.76 -7.48 13.97
CA LYS A 200 -21.82 -7.19 14.93
C LYS A 200 -21.14 -6.83 16.26
N SER A 201 -21.36 -5.62 16.77
CA SER A 201 -20.97 -5.28 18.15
C SER A 201 -21.54 -6.34 19.11
N SER A 202 -20.82 -6.62 20.20
CA SER A 202 -21.15 -7.66 21.19
C SER A 202 -22.58 -7.59 21.74
N ASP A 203 -23.24 -6.45 21.60
CA ASP A 203 -24.57 -6.16 22.14
C ASP A 203 -25.69 -6.28 21.09
N GLY A 204 -25.38 -6.71 19.87
CA GLY A 204 -26.37 -6.98 18.83
C GLY A 204 -27.10 -5.74 18.29
N SER A 205 -26.66 -4.52 18.64
CA SER A 205 -27.17 -3.28 18.06
C SER A 205 -26.54 -3.01 16.70
N TYR A 206 -27.37 -2.55 15.75
CA TYR A 206 -26.91 -1.98 14.50
C TYR A 206 -26.71 -0.48 14.72
N SER A 207 -25.46 -0.04 14.95
CA SER A 207 -25.14 1.38 14.84
C SER A 207 -24.73 1.67 13.41
N VAL A 208 -25.68 2.09 12.59
CA VAL A 208 -25.38 2.86 11.39
C VAL A 208 -25.26 4.31 11.84
N ASP A 209 -24.09 4.93 11.64
CA ASP A 209 -23.94 6.36 11.90
C ASP A 209 -24.77 7.12 10.86
N ILE A 210 -26.02 7.46 11.22
CA ILE A 210 -27.00 8.11 10.35
C ILE A 210 -26.49 9.48 9.85
N ASP A 211 -25.55 10.10 10.57
CA ASP A 211 -24.93 11.37 10.14
C ASP A 211 -23.92 11.19 8.99
N SER A 212 -23.51 9.96 8.67
CA SER A 212 -22.69 9.68 7.47
C SER A 212 -23.50 9.50 6.18
N ILE A 213 -24.83 9.32 6.28
CA ILE A 213 -25.72 9.05 5.13
C ILE A 213 -26.54 10.28 4.73
N LYS A 214 -26.67 11.29 5.60
CA LYS A 214 -27.39 12.53 5.25
C LYS A 214 -26.41 13.59 4.75
N GLY A 215 -26.32 13.73 3.43
CA GLY A 215 -25.99 15.02 2.84
C GLY A 215 -26.96 16.07 3.39
N SER A 216 -26.44 17.22 3.84
CA SER A 216 -27.23 18.30 4.42
C SER A 216 -28.18 18.89 3.36
N VAL A 217 -29.47 18.57 3.47
CA VAL A 217 -30.53 19.17 2.66
C VAL A 217 -31.09 20.36 3.45
N ASP A 218 -31.03 21.55 2.88
CA ASP A 218 -31.66 22.75 3.45
C ASP A 218 -33.19 22.60 3.36
N LYS A 219 -33.88 22.61 4.52
CA LYS A 219 -35.32 22.37 4.62
C LYS A 219 -36.18 23.54 4.13
N SER A 220 -35.57 24.67 3.75
CA SER A 220 -36.30 25.84 3.24
C SER A 220 -36.30 25.97 1.72
N THR A 221 -35.23 25.55 1.03
CA THR A 221 -35.03 25.75 -0.42
C THR A 221 -34.93 24.45 -1.22
N GLY A 222 -34.74 23.29 -0.57
CA GLY A 222 -34.70 21.99 -1.25
C GLY A 222 -33.46 21.75 -2.11
N GLU A 223 -32.45 22.63 -2.06
CA GLU A 223 -31.18 22.44 -2.76
C GLU A 223 -30.19 21.59 -1.94
N ILE A 224 -29.41 20.77 -2.64
CA ILE A 224 -28.29 20.00 -2.08
C ILE A 224 -27.07 20.92 -2.08
N THR A 225 -26.69 21.43 -0.92
CA THR A 225 -25.45 22.19 -0.76
C THR A 225 -24.31 21.25 -0.44
N ASP A 226 -23.42 21.03 -1.40
CA ASP A 226 -22.23 20.19 -1.25
C ASP A 226 -21.08 21.03 -0.65
N GLN A 227 -21.28 21.52 0.57
CA GLN A 227 -20.18 22.06 1.37
C GLN A 227 -19.72 20.98 2.36
N PRO A 228 -18.45 20.54 2.32
CA PRO A 228 -17.93 19.69 3.37
C PRO A 228 -17.95 20.47 4.68
N LYS A 229 -18.57 19.89 5.72
CA LYS A 229 -18.40 20.36 7.10
C LYS A 229 -16.90 20.44 7.38
N GLN A 230 -16.37 21.65 7.53
CA GLN A 230 -15.14 21.83 8.28
C GLN A 230 -15.41 21.30 9.68
N ILE A 231 -14.57 20.36 10.13
CA ILE A 231 -14.47 20.03 11.54
C ILE A 231 -14.12 21.35 12.24
N SER A 232 -15.01 21.87 13.08
CA SER A 232 -14.68 23.03 13.90
C SER A 232 -13.52 22.62 14.81
N GLN A 233 -12.33 23.10 14.51
CA GLN A 233 -11.26 23.14 15.49
C GLN A 233 -11.64 24.23 16.50
N ASP A 234 -12.50 23.88 17.45
CA ASP A 234 -12.47 24.60 18.72
C ASP A 234 -11.09 24.34 19.30
N LYS A 235 -10.23 25.36 19.22
CA LYS A 235 -9.02 25.44 20.02
C LYS A 235 -9.46 25.25 21.48
N PRO A 236 -9.03 24.19 22.18
CA PRO A 236 -9.10 24.25 23.62
C PRO A 236 -8.15 25.38 24.05
N ASP A 237 -8.69 26.39 24.72
CA ASP A 237 -7.93 27.46 25.37
C ASP A 237 -7.17 26.84 26.56
N ILE A 238 -6.09 26.13 26.25
CA ILE A 238 -5.16 25.61 27.25
C ILE A 238 -4.23 26.75 27.59
N LYS A 239 -4.43 27.36 28.77
CA LYS A 239 -3.48 28.32 29.34
C LYS A 239 -2.15 27.58 29.58
N PRO A 240 -1.00 28.13 29.17
CA PRO A 240 0.31 27.47 29.27
C PRO A 240 0.75 27.05 30.69
N GLU A 241 0.05 27.47 31.74
CA GLU A 241 0.40 27.20 33.14
C GLU A 241 -0.16 25.88 33.70
N GLU A 242 -1.07 25.18 32.99
CA GLU A 242 -1.66 23.92 33.47
C GLU A 242 -1.04 22.64 32.90
N ILE A 243 -0.01 22.74 32.04
CA ILE A 243 0.81 21.60 31.62
C ILE A 243 1.97 21.44 32.63
N GLN A 244 1.64 21.15 33.89
CA GLN A 244 2.58 20.51 34.81
C GLN A 244 2.13 19.07 35.02
N SER A 245 2.84 18.15 34.35
CA SER A 245 2.71 16.72 34.57
C SER A 245 3.02 16.42 36.04
N LYS A 246 2.02 15.96 36.80
CA LYS A 246 2.28 15.18 38.01
C LYS A 246 3.06 13.94 37.59
N GLY A 247 4.36 13.93 37.91
CA GLY A 247 5.22 12.75 37.89
C GLY A 247 5.85 12.42 36.54
N SER A 248 6.80 13.24 36.08
CA SER A 248 7.89 12.71 35.24
C SER A 248 8.85 11.94 36.15
N PHE A 249 8.93 10.61 35.99
CA PHE A 249 10.02 9.84 36.59
C PHE A 249 11.30 10.21 35.86
N VAL A 250 12.13 11.03 36.50
CA VAL A 250 13.50 11.29 36.09
C VAL A 250 14.38 10.45 37.00
N PRO A 251 14.96 9.32 36.53
CA PRO A 251 15.84 8.51 37.36
C PRO A 251 17.03 9.34 37.82
N SER A 252 17.44 9.11 39.07
CA SER A 252 18.56 9.82 39.68
C SER A 252 19.85 9.60 38.87
N PRO A 253 20.85 10.50 38.93
CA PRO A 253 22.14 10.31 38.27
C PRO A 253 22.80 8.95 38.60
N GLU A 254 22.61 8.45 39.83
CA GLU A 254 23.11 7.12 40.25
C GLU A 254 22.34 5.96 39.58
N GLU A 255 21.03 6.12 39.36
CA GLU A 255 20.21 5.11 38.66
C GLU A 255 20.53 5.08 37.16
N GLN A 256 20.80 6.24 36.56
CA GLN A 256 21.22 6.33 35.15
C GLN A 256 22.60 5.68 34.92
N GLU A 257 23.51 5.84 35.88
CA GLU A 257 24.83 5.22 35.81
C GLU A 257 24.75 3.70 36.03
N ALA A 258 23.86 3.22 36.90
CA ALA A 258 23.57 1.80 37.08
C ALA A 258 22.93 1.15 35.84
N ILE A 259 22.04 1.85 35.14
CA ILE A 259 21.44 1.38 33.89
C ILE A 259 22.51 1.30 32.79
N ARG A 260 23.37 2.32 32.67
CA ARG A 260 24.47 2.34 31.71
C ARG A 260 25.49 1.22 31.95
N GLN A 261 25.83 0.95 33.21
CA GLN A 261 26.73 -0.15 33.60
C GLN A 261 26.12 -1.51 33.24
N ARG A 262 24.81 -1.68 33.40
CA ARG A 262 24.10 -2.91 32.96
C ARG A 262 24.09 -3.07 31.44
N GLU A 263 23.81 -2.00 30.69
CA GLU A 263 23.80 -2.05 29.23
C GLU A 263 25.20 -2.35 28.66
N ILE A 264 26.26 -1.82 29.27
CA ILE A 264 27.64 -2.13 28.87
C ILE A 264 27.98 -3.59 29.17
N ALA A 265 27.62 -4.10 30.35
CA ALA A 265 27.84 -5.51 30.72
C ALA A 265 27.04 -6.48 29.83
N GLU A 266 25.84 -6.11 29.41
CA GLU A 266 25.00 -6.89 28.50
C GLU A 266 25.54 -6.88 27.07
N ALA A 267 26.08 -5.74 26.60
CA ALA A 267 26.77 -5.63 25.32
C ALA A 267 28.08 -6.43 25.27
N GLU A 268 28.86 -6.45 26.37
CA GLU A 268 30.06 -7.29 26.49
C GLU A 268 29.72 -8.79 26.57
N ALA A 269 28.62 -9.17 27.24
CA ALA A 269 28.12 -10.54 27.26
C ALA A 269 27.59 -11.02 25.88
N TYR A 270 27.26 -10.08 24.98
CA TYR A 270 26.84 -10.37 23.61
C TYR A 270 28.02 -10.45 22.64
N SER A 271 29.09 -9.66 22.85
CA SER A 271 30.28 -9.69 22.00
C SER A 271 31.15 -10.95 22.19
N GLY A 272 31.04 -11.61 23.36
CA GLY A 272 31.73 -12.88 23.65
C GLY A 272 31.09 -14.15 23.05
N ARG A 273 30.00 -14.04 22.27
CA ARG A 273 29.29 -15.18 21.64
C ARG A 273 29.35 -15.15 20.11
N GLN A 274 30.50 -14.82 19.54
CA GLN A 274 30.79 -15.18 18.14
C GLN A 274 31.30 -16.63 18.10
N GLU A 275 30.40 -17.60 17.92
CA GLU A 275 30.79 -18.86 17.30
C GLU A 275 31.26 -18.54 15.87
N GLU A 276 32.56 -18.69 15.61
CA GLU A 276 33.11 -18.64 14.26
C GLU A 276 32.43 -19.71 13.42
N THR A 277 31.55 -19.29 12.51
CA THR A 277 31.05 -20.19 11.47
C THR A 277 32.22 -20.47 10.50
N PRO A 278 32.55 -21.75 10.24
CA PRO A 278 33.67 -22.07 9.37
C PRO A 278 33.40 -21.59 7.93
N PRO A 279 34.44 -21.13 7.20
CA PRO A 279 34.25 -20.58 5.86
C PRO A 279 33.72 -21.63 4.88
N PRO A 280 32.90 -21.23 3.88
CA PRO A 280 32.29 -22.16 2.94
C PRO A 280 33.36 -22.88 2.10
N GLU A 281 33.28 -24.22 2.04
CA GLU A 281 34.15 -25.07 1.23
C GLU A 281 34.15 -24.63 -0.25
N LYS A 282 35.34 -24.36 -0.79
CA LYS A 282 35.54 -24.13 -2.22
C LYS A 282 35.16 -25.41 -2.97
N LYS A 283 34.08 -25.37 -3.75
CA LYS A 283 33.74 -26.42 -4.73
C LYS A 283 34.96 -26.69 -5.62
N LYS A 284 35.50 -27.90 -5.54
CA LYS A 284 36.52 -28.41 -6.47
C LYS A 284 35.97 -28.29 -7.90
N LYS A 285 36.77 -27.72 -8.80
CA LYS A 285 36.54 -27.81 -10.25
C LYS A 285 36.45 -29.30 -10.63
N PRO A 286 35.51 -29.71 -11.50
CA PRO A 286 35.52 -31.07 -12.03
C PRO A 286 36.81 -31.27 -12.84
N GLU A 287 37.52 -32.35 -12.54
CA GLU A 287 38.66 -32.84 -13.32
C GLU A 287 38.20 -33.14 -14.76
N SER A 288 39.03 -32.75 -15.72
CA SER A 288 38.89 -33.09 -17.12
C SER A 288 39.01 -34.61 -17.29
N GLU A 289 37.89 -35.30 -17.47
CA GLU A 289 37.89 -36.68 -17.96
C GLU A 289 38.46 -36.71 -19.39
N GLN A 290 39.63 -37.34 -19.50
CA GLN A 290 40.18 -37.81 -20.76
C GLN A 290 39.23 -38.88 -21.32
N LEU A 291 38.58 -38.58 -22.44
CA LEU A 291 37.95 -39.58 -23.28
C LEU A 291 39.04 -40.38 -23.98
N VAL A 292 39.31 -41.57 -23.44
CA VAL A 292 40.10 -42.62 -24.10
C VAL A 292 39.26 -43.22 -25.22
N ILE A 293 39.87 -43.29 -26.39
CA ILE A 293 39.38 -43.92 -27.61
C ILE A 293 39.51 -45.44 -27.44
N GLU A 294 38.40 -46.17 -27.49
CA GLU A 294 38.27 -47.52 -28.05
C GLU A 294 36.92 -47.67 -28.74
#